data_AF-A0A0N1IPH6-F1
#
_entry.id   AF-A0A0N1IPH6-F1
#
_cell.length_a   1.000
_cell.length_b   1.000
_cell.length_c   1.000
_cell.angle_alpha   90.00
_cell.angle_beta   90.00
_cell.angle_gamma   90.00
#
_symmetry.space_group_name_H-M   'P 1'
#
loop_
_entity.id
_entity.type
_entity.pdbx_description
1 polymer ?
#
loop_
_entity_poly.entity_id
_entity_poly.type
_entity_poly.pdbx_seq_one_letter_code
_entity_poly.pdbx_strand_id
1 'polypeptide(L)'
;MAGRGNTQPHNKNTSNVKAVEIYEGQLQVIKLLGTEPGKKGKINLKFLVGNRVRKTFQHMLDREKALTALLKNEPNKHEELVLKIQKNLKTANKSLQNVLTELAQFEVDRIKNSQPKPRYIFMCKKEATPDFNRVICKALEGDGMFLFLASSEPDKPKEGQILIQGPEEHCNKLGQHEKDQDKFQRILEL
;
A
#
# COMPACT_ATOMS: atom_id res chain seq x y z
N MET A 1 62.07 -18.29 -5.52
CA MET A 1 61.71 -18.91 -4.23
C MET A 1 60.42 -18.29 -3.72
N ALA A 2 59.52 -19.13 -3.21
CA ALA A 2 58.17 -18.85 -2.71
C ALA A 2 58.08 -17.60 -1.82
N GLY A 3 57.01 -16.78 -1.79
CA GLY A 3 55.60 -17.09 -1.89
C GLY A 3 54.99 -17.12 -0.49
N ARG A 4 54.26 -16.06 -0.08
CA ARG A 4 53.32 -16.05 1.06
C ARG A 4 52.36 -14.86 0.93
N GLY A 5 51.29 -15.09 0.16
CA GLY A 5 50.09 -14.27 0.16
C GLY A 5 49.22 -14.61 1.36
N ASN A 6 48.71 -13.57 1.99
CA ASN A 6 47.79 -13.59 3.12
C ASN A 6 46.40 -14.07 2.64
N THR A 7 45.90 -15.19 3.16
CA THR A 7 44.49 -15.59 3.00
C THR A 7 43.92 -16.02 4.33
N GLN A 8 42.92 -15.26 4.79
CA GLN A 8 42.08 -15.54 5.96
C GLN A 8 41.47 -16.95 5.88
N PRO A 9 41.25 -17.64 7.03
CA PRO A 9 40.50 -18.87 7.03
C PRO A 9 39.01 -18.60 6.79
N HIS A 10 38.50 -19.09 5.66
CA HIS A 10 37.07 -19.21 5.38
C HIS A 10 36.37 -19.99 6.51
N ASN A 11 35.43 -19.32 7.18
CA ASN A 11 34.48 -19.90 8.10
C ASN A 11 33.64 -20.97 7.37
N LYS A 12 34.02 -22.25 7.51
CA LYS A 12 33.20 -23.37 7.07
C LYS A 12 32.05 -23.52 8.07
N ASN A 13 30.93 -22.88 7.75
CA ASN A 13 29.67 -23.11 8.43
C ASN A 13 29.18 -24.53 8.07
N THR A 14 29.73 -25.54 8.75
CA THR A 14 29.28 -26.93 8.62
C THR A 14 27.94 -27.06 9.31
N SER A 15 26.87 -27.10 8.52
CA SER A 15 25.53 -27.49 8.95
C SER A 15 25.62 -28.88 9.58
N ASN A 16 25.58 -28.92 10.90
CA ASN A 16 25.68 -30.13 11.69
C ASN A 16 24.36 -30.90 11.55
N VAL A 17 24.26 -31.79 10.55
CA VAL A 17 23.12 -32.70 10.43
C VAL A 17 23.32 -33.80 11.46
N LYS A 18 22.78 -33.58 12.67
CA LYS A 18 22.73 -34.63 13.69
C LYS A 18 21.68 -35.66 13.28
N ALA A 19 22.10 -36.92 13.16
CA ALA A 19 21.17 -38.04 13.22
C ALA A 19 20.52 -37.99 14.61
N VAL A 20 19.19 -37.89 14.64
CA VAL A 20 18.42 -37.93 15.88
C VAL A 20 17.83 -39.33 15.96
N GLU A 21 18.34 -40.16 16.87
CA GLU A 21 17.68 -41.39 17.28
C GLU A 21 16.48 -41.00 18.16
N ILE A 22 15.29 -41.46 17.80
CA ILE A 22 14.05 -41.13 18.50
C ILE A 22 13.46 -42.40 19.09
N TYR A 23 13.32 -42.45 20.42
CA TYR A 23 12.70 -43.57 21.13
C TYR A 23 11.17 -43.47 21.11
N GLU A 24 10.49 -44.61 20.88
CA GLU A 24 9.03 -44.70 20.61
C GLU A 24 8.15 -44.02 21.67
N GLY A 25 8.54 -44.04 22.95
CA GLY A 25 7.78 -43.42 24.04
C GLY A 25 7.76 -41.88 24.05
N GLN A 26 8.66 -41.22 23.30
CA GLN A 26 8.75 -39.76 23.23
C GLN A 26 7.98 -39.17 22.02
N LEU A 27 7.60 -40.00 21.06
CA LEU A 27 6.89 -39.63 19.84
C LEU A 27 5.38 -39.71 20.02
N GLN A 28 4.81 -38.81 20.82
CA GLN A 28 3.35 -38.74 20.95
C GLN A 28 2.65 -38.40 19.62
N VAL A 29 3.33 -37.68 18.71
CA VAL A 29 2.81 -37.32 17.37
C VAL A 29 3.96 -36.92 16.43
N ILE A 30 3.86 -37.28 15.15
CA ILE A 30 4.74 -36.79 14.07
C ILE A 30 3.89 -36.12 13.00
N LYS A 31 4.32 -34.94 12.53
CA LYS A 31 3.71 -34.26 11.38
C LYS A 31 4.75 -34.04 10.30
N LEU A 32 4.52 -34.65 9.14
CA LEU A 32 5.30 -34.36 7.94
C LEU A 32 4.85 -33.01 7.36
N LEU A 33 5.82 -32.14 7.05
CA LEU A 33 5.60 -30.80 6.52
C LEU A 33 5.86 -30.74 5.00
N GLY A 34 6.71 -31.61 4.49
CA GLY A 34 7.07 -31.65 3.08
C GLY A 34 8.41 -32.31 2.85
N THR A 35 8.81 -32.35 1.59
CA THR A 35 10.07 -32.94 1.14
C THR A 35 10.86 -31.93 0.32
N GLU A 36 12.17 -32.04 0.35
CA GLU A 36 13.08 -31.27 -0.49
C GLU A 36 14.11 -32.20 -1.15
N PRO A 37 14.52 -31.93 -2.40
CA PRO A 37 15.60 -32.68 -3.02
C PRO A 37 16.89 -32.61 -2.20
N GLY A 38 17.49 -33.76 -1.93
CA GLY A 38 18.78 -33.91 -1.27
C GLY A 38 19.91 -34.22 -2.26
N LYS A 39 21.13 -34.32 -1.75
CA LYS A 39 22.30 -34.67 -2.57
C LYS A 39 22.27 -36.13 -3.00
N LYS A 40 22.77 -36.42 -4.21
CA LYS A 40 22.96 -37.79 -4.74
C LYS A 40 21.66 -38.61 -4.74
N GLY A 41 20.56 -38.04 -5.24
CA GLY A 41 19.27 -38.73 -5.35
C GLY A 41 18.56 -38.99 -4.02
N LYS A 42 19.03 -38.41 -2.90
CA LYS A 42 18.34 -38.48 -1.60
C LYS A 42 17.22 -37.45 -1.51
N ILE A 43 16.28 -37.65 -0.58
CA ILE A 43 15.21 -36.70 -0.26
C ILE A 43 15.34 -36.29 1.21
N ASN A 44 15.29 -34.99 1.47
CA ASN A 44 15.23 -34.44 2.82
C ASN A 44 13.77 -34.32 3.24
N LEU A 45 13.40 -34.98 4.34
CA LEU A 45 12.06 -34.90 4.90
C LEU A 45 11.99 -33.81 5.97
N LYS A 46 11.09 -32.85 5.81
CA LYS A 46 10.76 -31.86 6.86
C LYS A 46 9.63 -32.39 7.71
N PHE A 47 9.85 -32.48 9.02
CA PHE A 47 8.85 -32.96 9.95
C PHE A 47 8.95 -32.28 11.32
N LEU A 48 7.85 -32.34 12.08
CA LEU A 48 7.75 -31.94 13.47
C LEU A 48 7.41 -33.16 14.31
N VAL A 49 7.84 -33.15 15.56
CA VAL A 49 7.59 -34.24 16.51
C VAL A 49 7.14 -33.72 17.87
N GLY A 50 6.32 -34.52 18.56
CA GLY A 50 5.88 -34.30 19.93
C GLY A 50 5.26 -32.91 20.14
N ASN A 51 5.68 -32.21 21.19
CA ASN A 51 5.13 -30.90 21.56
C ASN A 51 5.28 -29.83 20.48
N ARG A 52 6.23 -29.96 19.54
CA ARG A 52 6.36 -29.01 18.42
C ARG A 52 5.15 -29.10 17.50
N VAL A 53 4.62 -30.29 17.25
CA VAL A 53 3.38 -30.47 16.48
C VAL A 53 2.21 -29.79 17.19
N ARG A 54 2.04 -30.06 18.49
CA ARG A 54 0.93 -29.49 19.29
C ARG A 54 0.95 -27.97 19.29
N LYS A 55 2.11 -27.35 19.54
CA LYS A 55 2.27 -25.89 19.49
C LYS A 55 1.94 -25.33 18.12
N THR A 56 2.43 -25.96 17.05
CA THR A 56 2.14 -25.52 15.68
C THR A 56 0.64 -25.60 15.37
N PHE A 57 -0.04 -26.69 15.74
CA PHE A 57 -1.48 -26.83 15.52
C PHE A 57 -2.31 -25.86 16.36
N GLN A 58 -1.90 -25.60 17.60
CA GLN A 58 -2.56 -24.58 18.41
C GLN A 58 -2.46 -23.20 17.73
N HIS A 59 -1.28 -22.82 17.25
CA HIS A 59 -1.12 -21.56 16.51
C HIS A 59 -1.94 -21.50 15.21
N MET A 60 -2.08 -22.61 14.49
CA MET A 60 -2.95 -22.68 13.31
C MET A 60 -4.42 -22.48 13.70
N LEU A 61 -4.88 -23.16 14.74
CA LEU A 61 -6.25 -23.05 15.25
C LEU A 61 -6.55 -21.63 15.77
N ASP A 62 -5.62 -21.02 16.49
CA ASP A 62 -5.80 -19.65 17.00
C ASP A 62 -5.94 -18.63 15.86
N ARG A 63 -5.16 -18.79 14.78
CA ARG A 63 -5.29 -17.97 13.57
C ARG A 63 -6.62 -18.19 12.85
N GLU A 64 -7.04 -19.45 12.72
CA GLU A 64 -8.33 -19.80 12.10
C GLU A 64 -9.52 -19.24 12.89
N LYS A 65 -9.47 -19.32 14.23
CA LYS A 65 -10.47 -18.70 15.11
C LYS A 65 -10.49 -17.18 14.97
N ALA A 66 -9.33 -16.54 14.91
CA ALA A 66 -9.24 -15.09 14.68
C ALA A 66 -9.86 -14.70 13.34
N LEU A 67 -9.58 -15.45 12.27
CA LEU A 67 -10.12 -15.19 10.95
C LEU A 67 -11.64 -15.45 10.88
N THR A 68 -12.12 -16.49 11.58
CA THR A 68 -13.55 -16.77 11.77
C THR A 68 -14.27 -15.60 12.43
N ALA A 69 -13.67 -14.99 13.46
CA ALA A 69 -14.23 -13.82 14.14
C ALA A 69 -14.26 -12.57 13.24
N LEU A 70 -13.20 -12.34 12.45
CA LEU A 70 -13.11 -11.21 11.52
C LEU A 70 -14.10 -11.34 10.35
N LEU A 71 -14.17 -12.51 9.72
CA LEU A 71 -15.02 -12.76 8.56
C LEU A 71 -16.45 -13.12 8.93
N LYS A 72 -16.72 -13.40 10.21
CA LYS A 72 -18.00 -13.91 10.74
C LYS A 72 -18.50 -15.11 9.93
N ASN A 73 -17.60 -16.03 9.64
CA ASN A 73 -17.88 -17.17 8.76
C ASN A 73 -17.01 -18.40 9.09
N GLU A 74 -17.46 -19.56 8.64
CA GLU A 74 -16.81 -20.84 8.87
C GLU A 74 -15.45 -20.96 8.16
N PRO A 75 -14.49 -21.75 8.70
CA PRO A 75 -13.14 -21.89 8.15
C PRO A 75 -13.08 -22.22 6.66
N ASN A 76 -13.97 -23.10 6.20
CA ASN A 76 -14.01 -23.55 4.81
C ASN A 76 -14.36 -22.43 3.81
N LYS A 77 -14.86 -21.28 4.29
CA LYS A 77 -15.22 -20.11 3.48
C LYS A 77 -14.16 -19.00 3.51
N HIS A 78 -13.14 -19.11 4.34
CA HIS A 78 -12.19 -18.02 4.57
C HIS A 78 -11.48 -17.59 3.29
N GLU A 79 -10.98 -18.54 2.49
CA GLU A 79 -10.29 -18.23 1.22
C GLU A 79 -11.20 -17.49 0.23
N GLU A 80 -12.40 -18.02 0.00
CA GLU A 80 -13.40 -17.43 -0.89
C GLU A 80 -13.75 -15.99 -0.47
N LEU A 81 -13.96 -15.77 0.83
CA LEU A 81 -14.33 -14.47 1.37
C LEU A 81 -13.18 -13.46 1.30
N VAL A 82 -11.94 -13.88 1.56
CA VAL A 82 -10.76 -13.02 1.41
C VAL A 82 -10.61 -12.58 -0.05
N LEU A 83 -10.73 -13.50 -1.00
CA LEU A 83 -10.70 -13.17 -2.44
C LEU A 83 -11.84 -12.22 -2.83
N LYS A 84 -13.03 -12.45 -2.28
CA LYS A 84 -14.20 -11.57 -2.49
C LYS A 84 -13.95 -10.17 -1.95
N ILE A 85 -13.38 -10.02 -0.75
CA ILE A 85 -13.04 -8.71 -0.17
C ILE A 85 -12.03 -7.98 -1.04
N GLN A 86 -10.97 -8.67 -1.50
CA GLN A 86 -9.98 -8.07 -2.41
C GLN A 86 -10.60 -7.58 -3.72
N LYS A 87 -11.48 -8.39 -4.32
CA LYS A 87 -12.22 -8.00 -5.53
C LYS A 87 -13.14 -6.81 -5.28
N ASN A 88 -13.89 -6.83 -4.18
CA ASN A 88 -14.80 -5.74 -3.82
C ASN A 88 -14.05 -4.44 -3.57
N LEU A 89 -12.90 -4.48 -2.89
CA LEU A 89 -12.07 -3.31 -2.65
C LEU A 89 -11.56 -2.71 -3.97
N LYS A 90 -11.09 -3.54 -4.90
CA LYS A 90 -10.67 -3.10 -6.24
C LYS A 90 -11.82 -2.41 -7.00
N THR A 91 -13.01 -3.00 -6.97
CA THR A 91 -14.20 -2.43 -7.61
C THR A 91 -14.60 -1.12 -6.94
N ALA A 92 -14.64 -1.06 -5.61
CA ALA A 92 -14.99 0.15 -4.86
C ALA A 92 -14.03 1.31 -5.17
N ASN A 93 -12.72 1.04 -5.21
CA ASN A 93 -11.72 2.04 -5.58
C ASN A 93 -11.92 2.54 -7.02
N LYS A 94 -12.24 1.66 -7.98
CA LYS A 94 -12.53 2.07 -9.35
C LYS A 94 -13.79 2.93 -9.43
N SER A 95 -14.86 2.54 -8.75
CA SER A 95 -16.09 3.34 -8.68
C SER A 95 -15.86 4.71 -8.06
N LEU A 96 -15.05 4.79 -6.99
CA LEU A 96 -14.68 6.05 -6.36
C LEU A 96 -13.95 6.98 -7.34
N GLN A 97 -12.98 6.47 -8.11
CA GLN A 97 -12.27 7.30 -9.10
C GLN A 97 -13.20 7.80 -10.21
N ASN A 98 -14.14 6.97 -10.67
CA ASN A 98 -15.12 7.40 -11.67
C ASN A 98 -16.02 8.52 -11.13
N VAL A 99 -16.57 8.34 -9.92
CA VAL A 99 -17.43 9.35 -9.27
C VAL A 99 -16.68 10.64 -9.02
N LEU A 100 -15.41 10.58 -8.61
CA LEU A 100 -14.59 11.78 -8.45
C LEU A 100 -14.36 12.51 -9.78
N THR A 101 -14.13 11.76 -10.87
CA THR A 101 -13.98 12.34 -12.21
C THR A 101 -15.26 13.03 -12.67
N GLU A 102 -16.41 12.39 -12.50
CA GLU A 102 -17.72 12.96 -12.82
C GLU A 102 -18.03 14.19 -11.95
N LEU A 103 -17.69 14.14 -10.66
CA LEU A 103 -17.83 15.27 -9.75
C LEU A 103 -16.93 16.44 -10.17
N ALA A 104 -15.69 16.19 -10.58
CA ALA A 104 -14.79 17.23 -11.06
C ALA A 104 -15.38 17.95 -12.28
N GLN A 105 -15.92 17.18 -13.23
CA GLN A 105 -16.58 17.75 -14.40
C GLN A 105 -17.83 18.56 -14.03
N PHE A 106 -18.66 18.02 -13.13
CA PHE A 106 -19.83 18.74 -12.63
C PHE A 106 -19.46 20.09 -11.96
N GLU A 107 -18.40 20.09 -11.15
CA GLU A 107 -17.91 21.31 -10.50
C GLU A 107 -17.43 22.35 -11.52
N VAL A 108 -16.71 21.91 -12.56
CA VAL A 108 -16.29 22.76 -13.69
C VAL A 108 -17.50 23.36 -14.39
N ASP A 109 -18.49 22.54 -14.76
CA ASP A 109 -19.67 23.01 -15.48
C ASP A 109 -20.48 24.00 -14.63
N ARG A 110 -20.60 23.72 -13.32
CA ARG A 110 -21.23 24.62 -12.36
C ARG A 110 -20.54 25.97 -12.31
N ILE A 111 -19.20 26.00 -12.29
CA ILE A 111 -18.41 27.23 -12.27
C ILE A 111 -18.57 27.98 -13.60
N LYS A 112 -18.46 27.29 -14.74
CA LYS A 112 -18.58 27.92 -16.07
C LYS A 112 -19.95 28.53 -16.34
N ASN A 113 -21.01 27.90 -15.83
CA ASN A 113 -22.39 28.34 -16.01
C ASN A 113 -22.84 29.38 -14.97
N SER A 114 -22.02 29.70 -13.99
CA SER A 114 -22.37 30.70 -12.97
C SER A 114 -22.35 32.13 -13.54
N GLN A 115 -23.38 32.91 -13.20
CA GLN A 115 -23.48 34.33 -13.55
C GLN A 115 -23.77 35.18 -12.30
N PRO A 116 -22.95 36.21 -12.01
CA PRO A 116 -21.73 36.61 -12.72
C PRO A 116 -20.60 35.58 -12.54
N LYS A 117 -19.67 35.53 -13.52
CA LYS A 117 -18.50 34.64 -13.41
C LYS A 117 -17.68 34.97 -12.16
N PRO A 118 -17.32 33.98 -11.34
CA PRO A 118 -16.54 34.18 -10.13
C PRO A 118 -15.11 34.58 -10.48
N ARG A 119 -14.52 35.46 -9.66
CA ARG A 119 -13.10 35.85 -9.78
C ARG A 119 -12.18 34.93 -8.99
N TYR A 120 -12.69 34.35 -7.90
CA TYR A 120 -11.94 33.49 -6.99
C TYR A 120 -12.72 32.22 -6.71
N ILE A 121 -12.04 31.07 -6.79
CA ILE A 121 -12.57 29.75 -6.49
C ILE A 121 -11.73 29.15 -5.37
N PHE A 122 -12.39 28.79 -4.26
CA PHE A 122 -11.79 28.06 -3.16
C PHE A 122 -12.48 26.71 -3.04
N MET A 123 -11.70 25.63 -3.08
CA MET A 123 -12.24 24.28 -2.97
C MET A 123 -11.33 23.42 -2.11
N CYS A 124 -11.82 23.13 -0.92
CA CYS A 124 -11.16 22.26 0.05
C CYS A 124 -12.01 21.00 0.17
N LYS A 125 -11.60 19.91 -0.49
CA LYS A 125 -12.29 18.62 -0.40
C LYS A 125 -11.31 17.58 0.11
N LYS A 126 -11.71 16.88 1.19
CA LYS A 126 -10.87 15.86 1.82
C LYS A 126 -10.65 14.67 0.87
N GLU A 127 -11.63 14.38 0.04
CA GLU A 127 -11.67 13.26 -0.89
C GLU A 127 -11.04 13.60 -2.26
N ALA A 128 -10.64 14.86 -2.47
CA ALA A 128 -10.05 15.27 -3.73
C ALA A 128 -8.68 14.61 -3.94
N THR A 129 -8.57 13.86 -5.01
CA THR A 129 -7.31 13.27 -5.46
C THR A 129 -6.52 14.29 -6.29
N PRO A 130 -5.21 14.06 -6.49
CA PRO A 130 -4.45 14.87 -7.44
C PRO A 130 -5.08 14.91 -8.84
N ASP A 131 -5.68 13.82 -9.31
CA ASP A 131 -6.37 13.77 -10.61
C ASP A 131 -7.65 14.62 -10.63
N PHE A 132 -8.45 14.56 -9.56
CA PHE A 132 -9.63 15.43 -9.40
C PHE A 132 -9.24 16.91 -9.53
N ASN A 133 -8.21 17.34 -8.80
CA ASN A 133 -7.76 18.72 -8.83
C ASN A 133 -7.22 19.13 -10.20
N ARG A 134 -6.44 18.25 -10.86
CA ARG A 134 -5.89 18.49 -12.20
C ARG A 134 -6.97 18.69 -13.25
N VAL A 135 -8.04 17.90 -13.22
CA VAL A 135 -9.18 18.06 -14.15
C VAL A 135 -9.77 19.45 -14.04
N ILE A 136 -9.96 19.95 -12.81
CA ILE A 136 -10.55 21.26 -12.55
C ILE A 136 -9.62 22.39 -12.99
N CYS A 137 -8.34 22.32 -12.58
CA CYS A 137 -7.31 23.26 -12.98
C CYS A 137 -7.25 23.42 -14.51
N LYS A 138 -7.12 22.30 -15.22
CA LYS A 138 -7.03 22.27 -16.69
C LYS A 138 -8.30 22.80 -17.36
N ALA A 139 -9.47 22.47 -16.84
CA ALA A 139 -10.72 22.86 -17.49
C ALA A 139 -11.08 24.35 -17.30
N LEU A 140 -10.54 25.00 -16.26
CA LEU A 140 -10.75 26.42 -15.94
C LEU A 140 -9.51 27.27 -16.25
N GLU A 141 -8.54 26.70 -16.96
CA GLU A 141 -7.36 27.40 -17.44
C GLU A 141 -7.75 28.51 -18.43
N GLY A 142 -7.09 29.67 -18.32
CA GLY A 142 -7.35 30.81 -19.21
C GLY A 142 -8.64 31.59 -18.94
N ASP A 143 -9.53 31.13 -18.05
CA ASP A 143 -10.78 31.82 -17.71
C ASP A 143 -10.58 33.10 -16.85
N GLY A 144 -9.32 33.46 -16.54
CA GLY A 144 -8.97 34.64 -15.74
C GLY A 144 -9.33 34.54 -14.26
N MET A 145 -9.72 33.35 -13.80
CA MET A 145 -10.07 33.06 -12.41
C MET A 145 -8.83 32.70 -11.58
N PHE A 146 -8.87 33.00 -10.29
CA PHE A 146 -7.89 32.52 -9.32
C PHE A 146 -8.46 31.34 -8.53
N LEU A 147 -7.80 30.18 -8.60
CA LEU A 147 -8.18 28.93 -7.97
C LEU A 147 -7.25 28.61 -6.81
N PHE A 148 -7.84 28.21 -5.69
CA PHE A 148 -7.17 27.63 -4.55
C PHE A 148 -7.84 26.29 -4.25
N LEU A 149 -7.14 25.18 -4.53
CA LEU A 149 -7.61 23.83 -4.29
C LEU A 149 -6.78 23.22 -3.16
N ALA A 150 -7.43 22.60 -2.18
CA ALA A 150 -6.75 21.91 -1.11
C ALA A 150 -7.38 20.52 -0.87
N SER A 151 -6.51 19.53 -0.68
CA SER A 151 -6.88 18.17 -0.27
C SER A 151 -5.92 17.65 0.78
N SER A 152 -6.37 16.69 1.58
CA SER A 152 -5.57 16.06 2.62
C SER A 152 -5.45 14.56 2.37
N GLU A 153 -4.32 13.98 2.72
CA GLU A 153 -4.16 12.53 2.64
C GLU A 153 -5.04 11.82 3.69
N PRO A 154 -5.83 10.80 3.31
CA PRO A 154 -6.78 10.14 4.22
C PRO A 154 -6.15 9.62 5.51
N ASP A 155 -4.95 9.03 5.39
CA ASP A 155 -4.21 8.42 6.49
C ASP A 155 -3.27 9.38 7.21
N LYS A 156 -3.13 10.61 6.68
CA LYS A 156 -2.19 11.60 7.17
C LYS A 156 -2.80 13.01 7.13
N PRO A 157 -3.61 13.38 8.11
CA PRO A 157 -4.39 14.63 8.08
C PRO A 157 -3.55 15.92 8.11
N LYS A 158 -2.24 15.82 8.35
CA LYS A 158 -1.29 16.95 8.29
C LYS A 158 -0.49 16.99 6.98
N GLU A 159 -0.70 16.02 6.11
CA GLU A 159 -0.14 15.94 4.77
C GLU A 159 -1.27 16.11 3.75
N GLY A 160 -0.95 16.67 2.59
CA GLY A 160 -1.96 17.02 1.61
C GLY A 160 -1.37 17.81 0.46
N GLN A 161 -2.23 18.14 -0.50
CA GLN A 161 -1.87 18.94 -1.64
C GLN A 161 -2.61 20.28 -1.56
N ILE A 162 -1.88 21.37 -1.79
CA ILE A 162 -2.46 22.66 -2.09
C ILE A 162 -2.03 23.04 -3.50
N LEU A 163 -2.99 23.41 -4.34
CA LEU A 163 -2.82 23.89 -5.70
C LEU A 163 -3.36 25.29 -5.82
N ILE A 164 -2.55 26.16 -6.41
CA ILE A 164 -2.90 27.56 -6.65
C ILE A 164 -2.69 27.83 -8.14
N GLN A 165 -3.74 28.28 -8.83
CA GLN A 165 -3.72 28.62 -10.25
C GLN A 165 -4.38 29.98 -10.44
N GLY A 166 -3.87 30.81 -11.34
CA GLY A 166 -4.46 32.09 -11.66
C GLY A 166 -3.57 32.90 -12.60
N PRO A 167 -3.91 34.18 -12.85
CA PRO A 167 -3.08 35.05 -13.67
C PRO A 167 -1.65 35.13 -13.14
N GLU A 168 -0.68 35.05 -14.06
CA GLU A 168 0.75 34.94 -13.75
C GLU A 168 1.25 36.06 -12.83
N GLU A 169 0.78 37.29 -13.07
CA GLU A 169 1.10 38.47 -12.25
C GLU A 169 0.75 38.29 -10.76
N HIS A 170 -0.32 37.56 -10.45
CA HIS A 170 -0.76 37.30 -9.08
C HIS A 170 -0.01 36.12 -8.47
N CYS A 171 0.16 35.04 -9.22
CA CYS A 171 0.90 33.85 -8.78
C CYS A 171 2.39 34.15 -8.52
N ASN A 172 3.00 35.06 -9.29
CA ASN A 172 4.39 35.48 -9.12
C ASN A 172 4.60 36.28 -7.83
N LYS A 173 3.66 37.15 -7.45
CA LYS A 173 3.70 37.91 -6.18
C LYS A 173 3.61 36.97 -4.97
N LEU A 174 2.76 35.95 -5.04
CA LEU A 174 2.59 34.98 -3.93
C LEU A 174 3.88 34.18 -3.68
N GLY A 175 4.52 33.66 -4.72
CA GLY A 175 5.72 32.84 -4.54
C GLY A 175 6.99 33.60 -4.16
N GLN A 176 6.97 34.93 -4.14
CA GLN A 176 8.09 35.74 -3.61
C GLN A 176 8.06 35.83 -2.08
N HIS A 177 6.92 35.53 -1.44
CA HIS A 177 6.74 35.67 0.01
C HIS A 177 6.85 34.35 0.80
N GLU A 178 6.87 33.19 0.17
CA GLU A 178 6.86 31.88 0.86
C GLU A 178 8.23 31.19 0.81
N LYS A 179 8.82 30.97 2.01
CA LYS A 179 10.15 30.37 2.21
C LYS A 179 10.16 28.83 2.27
N ASP A 180 9.00 28.18 2.16
CA ASP A 180 8.85 26.71 2.22
C ASP A 180 8.43 26.15 0.85
N GLN A 181 9.40 26.00 -0.06
CA GLN A 181 9.18 25.46 -1.41
C GLN A 181 8.81 23.97 -1.44
N ASP A 182 8.96 23.23 -0.33
CA ASP A 182 8.83 21.77 -0.31
C ASP A 182 7.39 21.23 -0.18
N LYS A 183 6.39 22.10 0.04
CA LYS A 183 4.98 21.67 0.27
C LYS A 183 3.97 22.12 -0.77
N PHE A 184 4.35 22.99 -1.70
CA PHE A 184 3.48 23.45 -2.77
C PHE A 184 3.94 22.81 -4.07
N GLN A 185 3.11 21.92 -4.63
CA GLN A 185 3.28 21.63 -6.05
C GLN A 185 2.71 22.78 -6.85
N ARG A 186 3.61 23.68 -7.26
CA ARG A 186 3.33 24.77 -8.18
C ARG A 186 3.18 24.13 -9.56
N ILE A 187 1.94 23.94 -10.03
CA ILE A 187 1.71 23.73 -11.46
C ILE A 187 1.80 25.12 -12.10
N LEU A 188 3.03 25.53 -12.41
CA LEU A 188 3.31 26.56 -13.39
C LEU A 188 3.64 25.80 -14.68
N GLU A 189 2.65 25.56 -15.52
CA GLU A 189 2.90 25.13 -16.90
C GLU A 189 2.15 26.06 -17.87
N LEU A 190 2.83 26.29 -18.99
CA LEU A 190 2.71 27.30 -20.05
C LEU A 190 1.34 27.45 -20.71
#